data_AF-A0A924XMA2-F1
#
_entry.id   AF-A0A924XMA2-F1
#
_cell.length_a   1.000
_cell.length_b   1.000
_cell.length_c   1.000
_cell.angle_alpha   90.00
_cell.angle_beta   90.00
_cell.angle_gamma   90.00
#
_symmetry.space_group_name_H-M   'P 1'
#
loop_
_entity.id
_entity.type
_entity.pdbx_description
1 polymer ?
#
loop_
_entity_poly.entity_id
_entity_poly.type
_entity_poly.pdbx_seq_one_letter_code
_entity_poly.pdbx_strand_id
1 'polypeptide(L)' 'IPFRVTVGKKIDENIVELFNRQTKQSEDVKVDELIEHLKQQHQSLI' A
#
# COMPACT_ATOMS: atom_id res chain seq x y z
N ILE A 1 -4.44 -11.69 -5.87
CA ILE A 1 -4.37 -10.36 -5.24
C ILE A 1 -2.94 -10.13 -4.75
N PRO A 2 -2.15 -9.28 -5.43
CA PRO A 2 -0.76 -8.97 -5.05
C PRO A 2 -0.64 -7.99 -3.88
N PHE A 3 -1.60 -7.07 -3.74
CA PHE A 3 -1.63 -6.03 -2.72
C PHE A 3 -2.96 -6.02 -1.98
N ARG A 4 -2.93 -5.80 -0.67
CA ARG A 4 -4.13 -5.60 0.16
C ARG A 4 -4.02 -4.27 0.88
N VAL A 5 -5.06 -3.44 0.75
CA VAL A 5 -5.14 -2.15 1.46
C VAL A 5 -6.14 -2.31 2.60
N THR A 6 -5.71 -1.99 3.82
CA THR A 6 -6.55 -2.00 5.02
C THR A 6 -6.82 -0.56 5.44
N VAL A 7 -8.09 -0.19 5.49
CA VAL A 7 -8.54 1.10 6.04
C VAL A 7 -8.90 0.88 7.50
N GLY A 8 -8.23 1.60 8.41
CA GLY A 8 -8.37 1.40 9.85
C GLY A 8 -8.39 2.71 10.62
N LYS A 9 -7.95 2.67 11.88
CA LYS A 9 -8.00 3.80 12.81
C LYS A 9 -7.22 5.04 12.35
N LYS A 10 -6.23 4.88 11.48
CA LYS A 10 -5.35 5.96 10.99
C LYS A 10 -5.92 6.71 9.78
N ILE A 11 -7.17 6.45 9.37
CA ILE A 11 -7.76 7.10 8.20
C ILE A 11 -7.92 8.62 8.39
N ASP A 12 -8.17 9.06 9.63
CA ASP A 12 -8.26 10.49 9.97
C ASP A 12 -6.91 11.23 9.77
N GLU A 13 -5.80 10.48 9.74
CA GLU A 13 -4.45 10.98 9.44
C GLU A 13 -4.08 10.83 7.95
N ASN A 14 -5.04 10.44 7.11
CA ASN A 14 -4.86 10.13 5.70
C ASN A 14 -3.86 8.98 5.43
N ILE A 15 -3.81 7.99 6.33
CA ILE A 15 -2.90 6.83 6.26
C ILE A 15 -3.69 5.53 6.17
N VAL A 16 -3.22 4.61 5.33
CA VAL A 16 -3.73 3.24 5.17
C VAL A 16 -2.58 2.23 5.32
N GLU A 17 -2.90 1.00 5.70
CA GLU A 17 -1.91 -0.08 5.73
C GLU A 17 -1.93 -0.81 4.38
N LEU A 18 -0.78 -0.86 3.71
CA LEU A 18 -0.56 -1.61 2.48
C LEU A 18 0.20 -2.90 2.81
N PHE A 19 -0.42 -4.05 2.55
CA PHE A 19 0.23 -5.35 2.61
C PHE A 19 0.63 -5.82 1.21
N ASN A 20 1.93 -6.08 1.02
CA ASN A 20 2.48 -6.67 -0.20
C ASN A 20 2.64 -8.19 -0.01
N ARG A 21 1.94 -8.98 -0.83
CA ARG A 21 1.93 -10.44 -0.73
C ARG A 21 3.26 -11.09 -1.10
N GLN A 22 4.06 -10.48 -1.97
CA GLN A 22 5.33 -11.03 -2.42
C GLN A 22 6.39 -10.94 -1.33
N THR A 23 6.52 -9.76 -0.72
CA THR A 23 7.48 -9.53 0.38
C THR A 23 6.93 -9.97 1.74
N LYS A 24 5.59 -10.16 1.85
CA LYS A 24 4.86 -10.43 3.09
C LYS A 24 5.05 -9.31 4.12
N GLN A 25 5.23 -8.09 3.65
CA GLN A 25 5.41 -6.91 4.51
C GLN A 25 4.19 -6.01 4.45
N SER A 26 3.90 -5.37 5.58
CA SER A 26 2.95 -4.28 5.69
C SER A 26 3.70 -2.97 5.89
N GLU A 27 3.20 -1.91 5.28
CA GLU A 27 3.69 -0.55 5.45
C GLU A 27 2.53 0.43 5.55
N ASP A 28 2.71 1.49 6.34
CA ASP A 28 1.76 2.60 6.38
C ASP A 28 2.04 3.53 5.20
N VAL A 29 1.04 3.78 4.38
CA VAL A 29 1.14 4.62 3.18
C VAL A 29 0.10 5.72 3.25
N LYS A 30 0.48 6.95 2.90
CA LYS A 30 -0.51 8.02 2.75
C LYS A 30 -1.43 7.72 1.58
N VAL A 31 -2.71 8.00 1.73
CA VAL A 31 -3.71 7.75 0.68
C VAL A 31 -3.33 8.47 -0.62
N ASP A 32 -2.81 9.69 -0.52
CA ASP A 32 -2.44 10.51 -1.68
C ASP A 32 -1.27 9.91 -2.48
N GLU A 33 -0.38 9.17 -1.81
CA GLU A 33 0.83 8.56 -2.38
C GLU A 33 0.59 7.09 -2.82
N LEU A 34 -0.51 6.47 -2.37
CA LEU A 34 -0.80 5.05 -2.53
C LEU A 34 -0.75 4.57 -3.99
N ILE A 35 -1.34 5.34 -4.91
CA ILE A 35 -1.40 4.95 -6.33
C ILE A 35 -0.02 4.95 -6.97
N GLU A 36 0.81 5.93 -6.65
CA GLU A 36 2.17 6.02 -7.19
C GLU A 36 3.04 4.90 -6.62
N HIS A 37 2.92 4.64 -5.32
CA HIS A 37 3.61 3.54 -4.64
C HIS A 37 3.28 2.17 -5.26
N LEU A 38 2.01 1.91 -5.54
CA LEU A 38 1.56 0.68 -6.20
C LEU A 38 2.10 0.56 -7.64
N LYS A 39 2.17 1.67 -8.39
CA LYS A 39 2.73 1.66 -9.76
C LYS A 39 4.22 1.32 -9.76
N GLN A 40 5.00 1.88 -8.84
CA GLN A 40 6.44 1.59 -8.70
C GLN A 40 6.68 0.12 -8.34
N GLN A 41 5.92 -0.41 -7.38
CA GLN A 41 6.01 -1.83 -7.01
C GLN A 41 5.55 -2.77 -8.13
N HIS A 42 4.60 -2.36 -8.98
CA HIS A 42 4.16 -3.13 -10.14
C HIS A 42 5.16 -3.10 -11.31
N GLN A 43 5.81 -1.97 -11.58
CA GLN A 43 6.79 -1.86 -12.68
C GLN A 43 8.05 -2.70 -12.45
N SER A 44 8.36 -3.00 -11.20
CA SER A 44 9.49 -3.88 -10.83
C SER A 44 9.23 -5.37 -11.14
N LEU A 45 8.03 -5.71 -11.65
CA LEU A 45 7.55 -7.07 -11.84
C LEU A 45 7.26 -7.45 -13.31
N ILE A 46 7.56 -6.56 -14.25
CA ILE A 46 7.51 -6.81 -15.70
C ILE A 46 8.94 -6.75 -16.25
#